data_AF-A0A969H425-F1
#
_entry.id   AF-A0A969H425-F1
#
_cell.length_a   1.000
_cell.length_b   1.000
_cell.length_c   1.000
_cell.angle_alpha   90.00
_cell.angle_beta   90.00
_cell.angle_gamma   90.00
#
_symmetry.space_group_name_H-M   'P 1'
#
loop_
_entity.id
_entity.type
_entity.pdbx_description
1 polymer ?
#
loop_
_entity_poly.entity_id
_entity_poly.type
_entity_poly.pdbx_seq_one_letter_code
_entity_poly.pdbx_strand_id
1 'polypeptide(L)'
;MKHLTPAELKEIALDIEVELGQLARLQSEIERVSQLIKTSPDLADLLFENQALKLHNFYTGCERIFQIVASELNGALPTGYDWHKRLLERMALPHEGRPALISTSTAQLLEKYLAFRHVVRNIYGYELEAGRIAQLVAEQNGAWQRFEIEVSSFVTWLRQTAEQLR
;
A
#
# COMPACT_ATOMS: atom_id res chain seq x y z
N MET A 1 -16.00 13.80 6.32
CA MET A 1 -14.82 14.32 5.62
C MET A 1 -14.72 15.77 6.01
N LYS A 2 -13.52 16.25 6.32
CA LYS A 2 -13.27 17.66 6.59
C LYS A 2 -13.89 18.55 5.50
N HIS A 3 -14.33 19.74 5.87
CA HIS A 3 -14.73 20.76 4.90
C HIS A 3 -13.47 21.24 4.18
N LEU A 4 -13.30 20.80 2.93
CA LEU A 4 -12.14 21.07 2.09
C LEU A 4 -12.56 21.87 0.87
N THR A 5 -11.70 22.79 0.45
CA THR A 5 -11.84 23.56 -0.78
C THR A 5 -11.55 22.68 -2.00
N PRO A 6 -12.04 23.07 -3.19
CA PRO A 6 -11.67 22.42 -4.45
C PRO A 6 -10.16 22.33 -4.70
N ALA A 7 -9.38 23.31 -4.23
CA ALA A 7 -7.93 23.31 -4.39
C ALA A 7 -7.28 22.23 -3.51
N GLU A 8 -7.65 22.16 -2.22
CA GLU A 8 -7.12 21.16 -1.28
C GLU A 8 -7.42 19.73 -1.74
N LEU A 9 -8.63 19.46 -2.24
CA LEU A 9 -8.97 18.13 -2.78
C LEU A 9 -8.08 17.72 -3.97
N LYS A 10 -7.65 18.68 -4.79
CA LYS A 10 -6.75 18.42 -5.93
C LYS A 10 -5.32 18.18 -5.49
N GLU A 11 -4.84 18.91 -4.48
CA GLU A 11 -3.51 18.67 -3.89
C GLU A 11 -3.46 17.28 -3.24
N ILE A 12 -4.49 16.90 -2.47
CA ILE A 12 -4.58 15.56 -1.87
C ILE A 12 -4.58 14.47 -2.95
N ALA A 13 -5.32 14.68 -4.05
CA ALA A 13 -5.32 13.75 -5.18
C ALA A 13 -3.93 13.62 -5.81
N LEU A 14 -3.19 14.72 -5.96
CA LEU A 14 -1.82 14.73 -6.47
C LEU A 14 -0.86 13.99 -5.53
N ASP A 15 -0.93 14.22 -4.22
CA ASP A 15 -0.08 13.55 -3.24
C ASP A 15 -0.29 12.02 -3.26
N ILE A 16 -1.55 11.57 -3.39
CA ILE A 16 -1.87 10.15 -3.52
C ILE A 16 -1.33 9.58 -4.84
N GLU A 17 -1.47 10.29 -5.95
CA GLU A 17 -0.93 9.88 -7.26
C GLU A 17 0.59 9.74 -7.24
N VAL A 18 1.29 10.66 -6.57
CA VAL A 18 2.75 10.61 -6.41
C VAL A 18 3.16 9.34 -5.66
N GLU A 19 2.56 9.04 -4.51
CA GLU A 19 2.87 7.82 -3.75
C GLU A 19 2.47 6.55 -4.52
N LEU A 20 1.35 6.58 -5.26
CA LEU A 20 0.94 5.48 -6.12
C LEU A 20 1.96 5.21 -7.24
N GLY A 21 2.51 6.27 -7.83
CA GLY A 21 3.61 6.15 -8.81
C GLY A 21 4.90 5.55 -8.22
N GLN A 22 5.22 5.87 -6.96
CA GLN A 22 6.35 5.22 -6.27
C GLN A 22 6.11 3.71 -6.06
N LEU A 23 4.88 3.32 -5.71
CA LEU A 23 4.51 1.92 -5.59
C LEU A 23 4.56 1.19 -6.94
N ALA A 24 4.12 1.82 -8.03
CA ALA A 24 4.22 1.24 -9.37
C ALA A 24 5.67 0.97 -9.77
N ARG A 25 6.59 1.90 -9.44
CA ARG A 25 8.04 1.67 -9.64
C ARG A 25 8.55 0.51 -8.78
N LEU A 26 8.13 0.43 -7.52
CA LEU A 26 8.50 -0.67 -6.64
C LEU A 26 8.00 -2.02 -7.17
N GLN A 27 6.79 -2.06 -7.74
CA GLN A 27 6.23 -3.24 -8.38
C GLN A 27 7.14 -3.76 -9.51
N SER A 28 7.54 -2.89 -10.42
CA SER A 28 8.44 -3.28 -11.53
C SER A 28 9.77 -3.85 -11.01
N GLU A 29 10.26 -3.31 -9.89
CA GLU A 29 11.48 -3.79 -9.26
C GLU A 29 11.30 -5.15 -8.54
N ILE A 30 10.12 -5.44 -7.98
CA ILE A 30 9.77 -6.77 -7.44
C ILE A 30 9.75 -7.80 -8.57
N GLU A 31 9.13 -7.46 -9.71
CA GLU A 31 9.07 -8.31 -10.90
C GLU A 31 10.46 -8.59 -11.47
N ARG A 32 11.30 -7.55 -11.57
CA ARG A 32 12.69 -7.68 -12.02
C ARG A 32 13.49 -8.64 -11.15
N VAL A 33 13.41 -8.53 -9.83
CA VAL A 33 14.12 -9.45 -8.91
C VAL A 33 13.57 -10.86 -9.02
N SER A 34 12.25 -11.01 -9.15
CA SER A 34 11.62 -12.31 -9.37
C SER A 34 12.12 -12.99 -10.65
N GLN A 35 12.39 -12.22 -11.71
CA GLN A 35 12.99 -12.74 -12.93
C GLN A 35 14.46 -13.11 -12.73
N LEU A 36 15.24 -12.29 -12.01
CA LEU A 36 16.65 -12.57 -11.72
C LEU A 36 16.86 -13.86 -10.91
N ILE A 37 15.99 -14.13 -9.93
CA ILE A 37 16.03 -15.39 -9.15
C ILE A 37 15.87 -16.61 -10.07
N LYS A 38 14.99 -16.53 -11.07
CA LYS A 38 14.78 -17.62 -12.04
C LYS A 38 16.01 -17.85 -12.93
N THR A 39 16.74 -16.80 -13.27
CA THR A 39 17.89 -16.88 -14.19
C THR A 39 19.23 -17.04 -13.48
N SER A 40 19.29 -16.85 -12.16
CA SER A 40 20.52 -16.88 -11.34
C SER A 40 20.24 -17.60 -10.00
N PRO A 41 19.99 -18.92 -10.01
CA PRO A 41 19.62 -19.67 -8.81
C PRO A 41 20.71 -19.70 -7.73
N ASP A 42 21.97 -19.52 -8.14
CA ASP A 42 23.15 -19.36 -7.28
C ASP A 42 23.12 -18.10 -6.42
N LEU A 43 22.34 -17.09 -6.81
CA LEU A 43 22.15 -15.85 -6.06
C LEU A 43 20.80 -15.79 -5.32
N ALA A 44 20.03 -16.88 -5.33
CA ALA A 44 18.65 -16.88 -4.85
C ALA A 44 18.52 -16.39 -3.40
N ASP A 45 19.38 -16.86 -2.50
CA ASP A 45 19.33 -16.50 -1.07
C ASP A 45 19.50 -14.98 -0.85
N LEU A 46 20.48 -14.36 -1.51
CA LEU A 46 20.71 -12.91 -1.46
C LEU A 46 19.53 -12.13 -2.05
N LEU A 47 18.93 -12.67 -3.12
CA LEU A 47 17.79 -12.04 -3.79
C LEU A 47 16.48 -12.22 -3.00
N PHE A 48 16.34 -13.26 -2.19
CA PHE A 48 15.20 -13.43 -1.29
C PHE A 48 15.20 -12.36 -0.19
N GLU A 49 16.34 -12.07 0.43
CA GLU A 49 16.44 -10.96 1.39
C GLU A 49 16.05 -9.62 0.74
N ASN A 50 16.49 -9.41 -0.50
CA ASN A 50 16.11 -8.24 -1.28
C ASN A 50 14.58 -8.18 -1.54
N GLN A 51 13.96 -9.31 -1.89
CA GLN A 51 12.49 -9.39 -2.04
C GLN A 51 11.76 -9.11 -0.73
N ALA A 52 12.26 -9.61 0.40
CA ALA A 52 11.66 -9.37 1.70
C ALA A 52 11.58 -7.87 2.03
N LEU A 53 12.67 -7.13 1.79
CA LEU A 53 12.67 -5.68 1.96
C LEU A 53 11.70 -4.98 1.00
N LYS A 54 11.60 -5.45 -0.26
CA LYS A 54 10.64 -4.89 -1.22
C LYS A 54 9.18 -5.13 -0.79
N LEU A 55 8.84 -6.31 -0.28
CA LEU A 55 7.51 -6.61 0.26
C LEU A 55 7.18 -5.77 1.51
N HIS A 56 8.18 -5.55 2.37
CA HIS A 56 8.06 -4.59 3.48
C HIS A 56 7.75 -3.17 2.96
N ASN A 57 8.47 -2.73 1.92
CA ASN A 57 8.30 -1.41 1.32
C ASN A 57 6.96 -1.27 0.60
N PHE A 58 6.44 -2.35 0.03
CA PHE A 58 5.14 -2.39 -0.63
C PHE A 58 4.04 -1.98 0.34
N TYR A 59 3.94 -2.64 1.50
CA TYR A 59 2.93 -2.22 2.48
C TYR A 59 3.24 -0.83 3.04
N THR A 60 4.52 -0.47 3.23
CA THR A 60 4.88 0.86 3.71
C THR A 60 4.36 1.96 2.78
N GLY A 61 4.42 1.78 1.46
CA GLY A 61 3.84 2.71 0.50
C GLY A 61 2.31 2.74 0.54
N CYS A 62 1.65 1.57 0.65
CA CYS A 62 0.19 1.54 0.85
C CYS A 62 -0.21 2.33 2.10
N GLU A 63 0.53 2.16 3.20
CA GLU A 63 0.28 2.83 4.47
C GLU A 63 0.49 4.35 4.40
N ARG A 64 1.41 4.84 3.56
CA ARG A 64 1.57 6.29 3.32
C ARG A 64 0.34 6.89 2.66
N ILE A 65 -0.22 6.24 1.65
CA ILE A 65 -1.48 6.65 1.02
C ILE A 65 -2.61 6.67 2.05
N PHE A 66 -2.68 5.65 2.91
CA PHE A 66 -3.69 5.59 3.98
C PHE A 66 -3.53 6.74 4.97
N GLN A 67 -2.29 7.10 5.31
CA GLN A 67 -2.01 8.21 6.20
C GLN A 67 -2.46 9.54 5.60
N ILE A 68 -2.19 9.80 4.32
CA ILE A 68 -2.67 11.00 3.59
C ILE A 68 -4.20 11.08 3.69
N VAL A 69 -4.90 10.00 3.35
CA VAL A 69 -6.37 9.97 3.43
C VAL A 69 -6.86 10.21 4.86
N ALA A 70 -6.23 9.59 5.85
CA ALA A 70 -6.65 9.74 7.25
C ALA A 70 -6.35 11.13 7.83
N SER A 71 -5.21 11.73 7.53
CA SER A 71 -4.85 13.07 8.06
C SER A 71 -5.63 14.17 7.34
N GLU A 72 -5.69 14.11 6.01
CA GLU A 72 -6.23 15.20 5.20
C GLU A 72 -7.75 15.14 5.07
N LEU A 73 -8.33 13.94 4.93
CA LEU A 73 -9.78 13.79 4.71
C LEU A 73 -10.54 13.48 6.01
N ASN A 74 -9.99 12.62 6.88
CA ASN A 74 -10.66 12.17 8.11
C ASN A 74 -10.28 12.99 9.36
N GLY A 75 -9.14 13.66 9.32
CA GLY A 75 -8.68 14.60 10.34
C GLY A 75 -7.84 14.05 11.48
N ALA A 76 -7.69 12.74 11.62
CA ALA A 76 -6.72 12.16 12.56
C ALA A 76 -6.37 10.72 12.20
N LEU A 77 -5.11 10.36 12.49
CA LEU A 77 -4.66 8.98 12.48
C LEU A 77 -5.21 8.21 13.70
N PRO A 78 -5.39 6.88 13.60
CA PRO A 78 -5.57 6.05 14.79
C PRO A 78 -4.35 6.19 15.72
N THR A 79 -4.57 5.94 17.00
CA THR A 79 -3.54 5.98 18.04
C THR A 79 -3.44 4.62 18.75
N GLY A 80 -2.34 4.40 19.48
CA GLY A 80 -2.09 3.14 20.20
C GLY A 80 -1.21 2.16 19.41
N TYR A 81 -0.91 1.01 20.01
CA TYR A 81 0.03 0.03 19.44
C TYR A 81 -0.47 -0.60 18.13
N ASP A 82 -1.78 -0.76 17.97
CA ASP A 82 -2.43 -1.39 16.83
C ASP A 82 -2.87 -0.39 15.74
N TRP A 83 -2.37 0.85 15.81
CA TRP A 83 -2.84 1.93 14.94
C TRP A 83 -2.72 1.61 13.45
N HIS A 84 -1.67 0.89 13.07
CA HIS A 84 -1.43 0.45 11.71
C HIS A 84 -2.54 -0.46 11.16
N LYS A 85 -3.01 -1.41 11.99
CA LYS A 85 -4.09 -2.32 11.62
C LYS A 85 -5.41 -1.57 11.50
N ARG A 86 -5.70 -0.73 12.50
CA ARG A 86 -6.91 0.11 12.50
C ARG A 86 -6.93 1.08 11.33
N LEU A 87 -5.77 1.57 10.89
CA LEU A 87 -5.66 2.42 9.72
C LEU A 87 -6.09 1.67 8.46
N LEU A 88 -5.55 0.47 8.23
CA LEU A 88 -5.95 -0.40 7.11
C LEU A 88 -7.45 -0.68 7.12
N GLU A 89 -8.00 -1.10 8.26
CA GLU A 89 -9.44 -1.40 8.41
C GLU A 89 -10.32 -0.19 8.08
N ARG A 90 -9.91 1.01 8.49
CA ARG A 90 -10.64 2.27 8.20
C ARG A 90 -10.62 2.67 6.73
N MET A 91 -9.63 2.24 5.96
CA MET A 91 -9.59 2.52 4.52
C MET A 91 -10.56 1.65 3.74
N ALA A 92 -10.94 0.50 4.30
CA ALA A 92 -11.95 -0.39 3.75
C ALA A 92 -13.40 0.07 3.99
N LEU A 93 -13.59 1.15 4.73
CA LEU A 93 -14.90 1.65 5.13
C LEU A 93 -15.17 3.04 4.54
N PRO A 94 -16.42 3.33 4.13
CA PRO A 94 -16.84 4.69 3.85
C PRO A 94 -16.74 5.54 5.13
N HIS A 95 -16.48 6.83 4.97
CA HIS A 95 -16.33 7.73 6.10
C HIS A 95 -16.89 9.11 5.78
N GLU A 96 -18.02 9.46 6.41
CA GLU A 96 -18.61 10.80 6.38
C GLU A 96 -18.49 11.52 5.03
N GLY A 97 -19.16 11.03 3.99
CA GLY A 97 -19.16 11.69 2.67
C GLY A 97 -17.98 11.36 1.76
N ARG A 98 -16.96 10.60 2.21
CA ARG A 98 -16.02 9.92 1.31
C ARG A 98 -16.35 8.43 1.16
N PRO A 99 -16.19 7.83 -0.04
CA PRO A 99 -16.29 6.39 -0.22
C PRO A 99 -15.14 5.66 0.52
N ALA A 100 -15.21 4.34 0.57
CA ALA A 100 -14.07 3.52 0.95
C ALA A 100 -12.93 3.73 -0.06
N LEU A 101 -11.69 3.76 0.42
CA LEU A 101 -10.50 3.88 -0.43
C LEU A 101 -10.20 2.54 -1.12
N ILE A 102 -10.35 1.45 -0.37
CA ILE A 102 -10.13 0.08 -0.84
C ILE A 102 -11.33 -0.79 -0.46
N SER A 103 -11.48 -1.94 -1.11
CA SER A 103 -12.47 -2.93 -0.70
C SER A 103 -12.02 -3.73 0.53
N THR A 104 -12.97 -4.35 1.22
CA THR A 104 -12.67 -5.27 2.34
C THR A 104 -11.79 -6.44 1.90
N SER A 105 -11.94 -6.94 0.68
CA SER A 105 -11.10 -8.02 0.16
C SER A 105 -9.67 -7.56 -0.10
N THR A 106 -9.47 -6.35 -0.65
CA THR A 106 -8.13 -5.75 -0.76
C THR A 106 -7.49 -5.55 0.62
N ALA A 107 -8.25 -5.08 1.61
CA ALA A 107 -7.74 -4.93 2.96
C ALA A 107 -7.25 -6.26 3.55
N GLN A 108 -8.03 -7.34 3.42
CA GLN A 108 -7.65 -8.69 3.84
C GLN A 108 -6.38 -9.21 3.14
N LEU A 109 -6.19 -8.89 1.86
CA LEU A 109 -4.95 -9.22 1.16
C LEU A 109 -3.76 -8.46 1.76
N LEU A 110 -3.95 -7.16 2.06
CA LEU A 110 -2.92 -6.29 2.60
C LEU A 110 -2.51 -6.64 4.05
N GLU A 111 -3.39 -7.26 4.84
CA GLU A 111 -3.08 -7.71 6.22
C GLU A 111 -1.84 -8.62 6.28
N LYS A 112 -1.65 -9.47 5.27
CA LYS A 112 -0.48 -10.37 5.20
C LYS A 112 0.83 -9.60 5.10
N TYR A 113 0.84 -8.53 4.32
CA TYR A 113 2.02 -7.66 4.16
C TYR A 113 2.18 -6.74 5.37
N LEU A 114 1.07 -6.41 6.06
CA LEU A 114 1.12 -5.73 7.35
C LEU A 114 1.86 -6.57 8.38
N ALA A 115 1.45 -7.83 8.54
CA ALA A 115 2.14 -8.76 9.43
C ALA A 115 3.60 -8.98 8.99
N PHE A 116 3.84 -9.21 7.69
CA PHE A 116 5.17 -9.50 7.18
C PHE A 116 6.16 -8.35 7.38
N ARG A 117 5.74 -7.09 7.21
CA ARG A 117 6.66 -5.96 7.44
C ARG A 117 7.14 -5.89 8.90
N HIS A 118 6.32 -6.31 9.86
CA HIS A 118 6.74 -6.40 11.25
C HIS A 118 7.76 -7.51 11.45
N VAL A 119 7.65 -8.64 10.76
CA VAL A 119 8.66 -9.72 10.81
C VAL A 119 10.00 -9.20 10.28
N VAL A 120 10.02 -8.59 9.09
CA VAL A 120 11.24 -8.08 8.44
C VAL A 120 11.99 -7.05 9.30
N ARG A 121 11.28 -6.28 10.14
CA ARG A 121 11.89 -5.29 11.04
C ARG A 121 12.53 -5.90 12.30
N ASN A 122 12.19 -7.14 12.64
CA ASN A 122 12.51 -7.73 13.94
C ASN A 122 13.50 -8.90 13.86
N ILE A 123 13.80 -9.43 12.67
CA ILE A 123 14.72 -10.56 12.49
C ILE A 123 15.77 -10.23 11.42
N TYR A 124 16.89 -10.95 11.42
CA TYR A 124 17.91 -10.80 10.38
C TYR A 124 17.43 -11.41 9.05
N GLY A 125 17.92 -10.85 7.93
CA GLY A 125 17.52 -11.30 6.58
C GLY A 125 17.73 -12.81 6.36
N TYR A 126 18.86 -13.34 6.82
CA TYR A 126 19.20 -14.77 6.69
C TYR A 126 18.31 -15.71 7.53
N GLU A 127 17.53 -15.17 8.48
CA GLU A 127 16.57 -15.95 9.29
C GLU A 127 15.20 -16.05 8.61
N LEU A 128 14.97 -15.33 7.51
CA LEU A 128 13.70 -15.38 6.78
C LEU A 128 13.58 -16.66 5.96
N GLU A 129 12.41 -17.29 6.03
CA GLU A 129 12.10 -18.47 5.23
C GLU A 129 11.85 -18.08 3.75
N ALA A 130 12.76 -18.50 2.86
CA ALA A 130 12.67 -18.26 1.42
C ALA A 130 11.33 -18.70 0.81
N GLY A 131 10.80 -19.86 1.23
CA GLY A 131 9.49 -20.36 0.78
C GLY A 131 8.34 -19.42 1.13
N ARG A 132 8.39 -18.78 2.31
CA ARG A 132 7.39 -17.81 2.73
C ARG A 132 7.48 -16.51 1.92
N ILE A 133 8.70 -16.04 1.64
CA ILE A 133 8.93 -14.87 0.78
C ILE A 133 8.39 -15.14 -0.62
N ALA A 134 8.76 -16.28 -1.22
CA ALA A 134 8.32 -16.65 -2.56
C ALA A 134 6.79 -16.72 -2.67
N GLN A 135 6.11 -17.27 -1.65
CA GLN A 135 4.65 -17.28 -1.59
C GLN A 135 4.08 -15.85 -1.58
N LEU A 136 4.60 -14.98 -0.72
CA LEU A 136 4.12 -13.60 -0.61
C LEU A 136 4.35 -12.83 -1.92
N VAL A 137 5.50 -13.00 -2.57
CA VAL A 137 5.77 -12.38 -3.89
C VAL A 137 4.78 -12.88 -4.94
N ALA A 138 4.46 -14.17 -4.98
CA ALA A 138 3.50 -14.73 -5.93
C ALA A 138 2.09 -14.14 -5.75
N GLU A 139 1.69 -13.87 -4.50
CA GLU A 139 0.39 -13.25 -4.18
C GLU A 139 0.40 -11.72 -4.35
N GLN A 140 1.58 -11.08 -4.33
CA GLN A 140 1.71 -9.62 -4.24
C GLN A 140 1.27 -8.90 -5.51
N ASN A 141 1.49 -9.46 -6.69
CA ASN A 141 1.01 -8.86 -7.94
C ASN A 141 -0.52 -8.69 -7.95
N GLY A 142 -1.25 -9.71 -7.52
CA GLY A 142 -2.72 -9.64 -7.43
C GLY A 142 -3.20 -8.62 -6.38
N ALA A 143 -2.47 -8.47 -5.28
CA ALA A 143 -2.75 -7.44 -4.28
C ALA A 143 -2.47 -6.04 -4.82
N TRP A 144 -1.35 -5.85 -5.52
CA TRP A 144 -0.98 -4.59 -6.16
C TRP A 144 -2.00 -4.15 -7.20
N GLN A 145 -2.37 -5.02 -8.15
CA GLN A 145 -3.33 -4.66 -9.21
C GLN A 145 -4.66 -4.17 -8.65
N ARG A 146 -5.19 -4.85 -7.63
CA ARG A 146 -6.44 -4.43 -6.97
C ARG A 146 -6.27 -3.09 -6.29
N PHE A 147 -5.17 -2.93 -5.54
CA PHE A 147 -4.86 -1.70 -4.83
C PHE A 147 -4.71 -0.50 -5.79
N GLU A 148 -3.96 -0.67 -6.89
CA GLU A 148 -3.73 0.36 -7.90
C GLU A 148 -5.05 0.83 -8.53
N ILE A 149 -5.92 -0.10 -8.91
CA ILE A 149 -7.24 0.21 -9.49
C ILE A 149 -8.12 0.97 -8.48
N GLU A 150 -8.20 0.49 -7.25
CA GLU A 150 -9.06 1.08 -6.22
C GLU A 150 -8.58 2.48 -5.82
N VAL A 151 -7.27 2.67 -5.61
CA VAL A 151 -6.69 4.00 -5.31
C VAL A 151 -6.86 4.96 -6.48
N SER A 152 -6.65 4.51 -7.73
CA SER A 152 -6.87 5.35 -8.92
C SER A 152 -8.33 5.78 -9.05
N SER A 153 -9.26 4.89 -8.72
CA SER A 153 -10.70 5.19 -8.70
C SER A 153 -11.04 6.23 -7.62
N PHE A 154 -10.42 6.11 -6.44
CA PHE A 154 -10.59 7.07 -5.36
C PHE A 154 -10.02 8.46 -5.70
N VAL A 155 -8.85 8.51 -6.35
CA VAL A 155 -8.26 9.76 -6.88
C VAL A 155 -9.19 10.41 -7.90
N THR A 156 -9.78 9.62 -8.81
CA THR A 156 -10.77 10.12 -9.77
C THR A 156 -11.98 10.72 -9.05
N TRP A 157 -12.47 10.06 -8.01
CA TRP A 157 -13.55 10.58 -7.17
C TRP A 157 -13.19 11.91 -6.48
N LEU A 158 -11.96 12.05 -5.95
CA LEU A 158 -11.50 13.31 -5.35
C LEU A 158 -11.53 14.46 -6.36
N ARG A 159 -11.02 14.22 -7.57
CA ARG A 159 -10.98 15.22 -8.65
C ARG A 159 -12.39 15.63 -9.09
N GLN A 160 -13.30 14.68 -9.25
CA GLN A 160 -14.71 14.96 -9.58
C GLN A 160 -15.42 15.75 -8.47
N THR A 161 -15.18 15.38 -7.21
CA THR A 161 -15.75 16.10 -6.06
C THR A 161 -15.26 17.55 -6.03
N ALA A 162 -13.98 17.80 -6.33
CA ALA A 162 -13.44 19.14 -6.44
C ALA A 162 -14.08 19.97 -7.56
N GLU A 163 -14.47 19.34 -8.67
CA GLU A 163 -15.16 20.02 -9.78
C GLU A 163 -16.60 20.39 -9.44
N GLN A 164 -17.29 19.56 -8.67
CA GLN A 164 -18.67 19.78 -8.24
C GLN A 164 -18.81 20.86 -7.16
N LEU A 165 -17.75 21.14 -6.42
CA LEU A 165 -17.70 22.17 -5.38
C LEU A 165 -17.31 23.57 -5.91
N ARG A 166 -17.09 23.71 -7.22
CA ARG A 166 -16.87 25.00 -7.88
C ARG A 166 -18.18 25.73 -8.14
#